data_AF-A0A8B8N862-F1
#
_entry.id   AF-A0A8B8N862-F1
#
_cell.length_a   1.000
_cell.length_b   1.000
_cell.length_c   1.000
_cell.angle_alpha   90.00
_cell.angle_beta   90.00
_cell.angle_gamma   90.00
#
_symmetry.space_group_name_H-M   'P 1'
#
loop_
_entity.id
_entity.type
_entity.pdbx_description
1 polymer ?
#
loop_
_entity_poly.entity_id
_entity_poly.type
_entity_poly.pdbx_seq_one_letter_code
_entity_poly.pdbx_strand_id
1 'polypeptide(L)'
;MASSSAPPAKRRRQSEPSPPSSALEKSSPVVVLAHGAGAPSSSDWMVRWKEMLGEALHAVEVITFDYPYISGGKRKAPPKAEKLVEFHSDVVRKAAAKYPGHPLILAGKSMGSR
;
A
#
# COMPACT_ATOMS: atom_id res chain seq x y z
N MET A 1 -26.39 25.39 -52.71
CA MET A 1 -26.63 25.60 -51.25
C MET A 1 -27.83 24.73 -50.88
N ALA A 2 -27.82 23.76 -49.97
CA ALA A 2 -26.86 23.31 -49.00
C ALA A 2 -26.99 21.78 -48.83
N SER A 3 -25.86 21.11 -48.60
CA SER A 3 -25.72 19.66 -48.42
C SER A 3 -26.33 19.16 -47.11
N SER A 4 -26.88 17.94 -47.16
CA SER A 4 -27.26 17.15 -45.99
C SER A 4 -26.04 16.71 -45.17
N SER A 5 -26.11 16.82 -43.84
CA SER A 5 -25.24 16.03 -42.95
C SER A 5 -25.97 15.67 -41.65
N ALA A 6 -26.11 14.38 -41.40
CA ALA A 6 -26.59 13.83 -40.13
C ALA A 6 -25.45 13.80 -39.09
N PRO A 7 -25.76 13.92 -37.78
CA PRO A 7 -24.73 13.90 -36.74
C PRO A 7 -24.16 12.48 -36.51
N PRO A 8 -22.87 12.34 -36.15
CA PRO A 8 -22.26 11.03 -35.94
C PRO A 8 -22.76 10.34 -34.68
N ALA A 9 -23.07 9.05 -34.81
CA ALA A 9 -23.55 8.18 -33.75
C ALA A 9 -22.53 8.00 -32.61
N LYS A 10 -23.06 7.93 -31.38
CA LYS A 10 -22.33 7.69 -30.13
C LYS A 10 -21.34 6.52 -30.25
N ARG A 11 -20.05 6.82 -30.09
CA ARG A 11 -18.97 5.85 -29.88
C ARG A 11 -19.24 5.09 -28.58
N ARG A 12 -19.87 3.92 -28.69
CA ARG A 12 -20.03 2.95 -27.60
C ARG A 12 -18.64 2.47 -27.21
N ARG A 13 -18.11 2.92 -26.06
CA ARG A 13 -16.91 2.34 -25.44
C ARG A 13 -17.21 0.86 -25.21
N GLN A 14 -16.54 0.00 -25.96
CA GLN A 14 -16.47 -1.41 -25.64
C GLN A 14 -15.62 -1.51 -24.37
N SER A 15 -16.25 -1.95 -23.29
CA SER A 15 -15.56 -2.37 -22.07
C SER A 15 -14.84 -3.68 -22.38
N GLU A 16 -13.53 -3.60 -22.64
CA GLU A 16 -12.64 -4.75 -22.54
C GLU A 16 -12.87 -5.44 -21.19
N PRO A 17 -13.09 -6.76 -21.14
CA PRO A 17 -13.23 -7.45 -19.87
C PRO A 17 -11.87 -7.41 -19.15
N SER A 18 -11.84 -6.71 -18.01
CA SER A 18 -10.77 -6.81 -17.02
C SER A 18 -10.44 -8.28 -16.75
N PRO A 19 -9.15 -8.66 -16.60
CA PRO A 19 -8.77 -10.05 -16.40
C PRO A 19 -9.48 -10.65 -15.18
N PRO A 20 -9.77 -11.97 -15.19
CA PRO A 20 -10.55 -12.60 -14.14
C PRO A 20 -9.81 -12.48 -12.81
N SER A 21 -10.46 -11.79 -11.88
CA SER A 21 -10.16 -11.71 -10.45
C SER A 21 -10.42 -13.07 -9.78
N SER A 22 -9.76 -14.13 -10.23
CA SER A 22 -9.96 -15.50 -9.73
C SER A 22 -8.70 -16.15 -9.16
N ALA A 23 -7.54 -15.48 -9.23
CA ALA A 23 -6.30 -15.92 -8.55
C ALA A 23 -6.14 -15.35 -7.13
N LEU A 24 -7.01 -14.43 -6.70
CA LEU A 24 -7.05 -13.89 -5.33
C LEU A 24 -7.75 -14.83 -4.34
N GLU A 25 -8.31 -15.93 -4.82
CA GLU A 25 -8.95 -16.94 -3.99
C GLU A 25 -7.90 -17.82 -3.30
N LYS A 26 -7.67 -17.52 -2.00
CA LYS A 26 -6.96 -18.31 -0.97
C LYS A 26 -5.45 -18.13 -0.80
N SER A 27 -4.87 -16.96 -1.08
CA SER A 27 -3.55 -16.63 -0.51
C SER A 27 -3.69 -15.61 0.62
N SER A 28 -3.23 -15.98 1.83
CA SER A 28 -3.14 -15.08 2.98
C SER A 28 -2.38 -13.81 2.61
N PRO A 29 -2.80 -12.61 3.05
CA PRO A 29 -2.15 -11.37 2.65
C PRO A 29 -0.81 -11.16 3.35
N VAL A 30 0.01 -10.29 2.78
CA VAL A 30 1.13 -9.65 3.46
C VAL A 30 0.76 -8.20 3.70
N VAL A 31 0.98 -7.72 4.93
CA VAL A 31 0.66 -6.33 5.30
C VAL A 31 1.95 -5.57 5.51
N VAL A 32 2.08 -4.40 4.88
CA VAL A 32 3.14 -3.42 5.20
C VAL A 32 2.49 -2.33 6.04
N LEU A 33 2.88 -2.23 7.30
CA LEU A 33 2.34 -1.27 8.28
C LEU A 33 3.38 -0.20 8.62
N ALA A 34 3.16 1.01 8.10
CA ALA A 34 4.04 2.16 8.31
C ALA A 34 3.71 2.95 9.60
N HIS A 35 4.75 3.26 10.38
CA HIS A 35 4.60 4.06 11.59
C HIS A 35 4.31 5.54 11.29
N GLY A 36 3.80 6.26 12.30
CA GLY A 36 3.58 7.71 12.23
C GLY A 36 4.79 8.53 12.70
N ALA A 37 4.70 9.86 12.57
CA ALA A 37 5.79 10.79 12.85
C ALA A 37 6.45 10.69 14.26
N GLY A 38 5.68 10.32 15.28
CA GLY A 38 6.10 10.46 16.68
C GLY A 38 6.83 9.27 17.29
N ALA A 39 6.70 8.08 16.71
CA ALA A 39 7.20 6.85 17.33
C ALA A 39 7.64 5.80 16.29
N PRO A 40 8.68 5.00 16.60
CA PRO A 40 9.18 3.94 15.73
C PRO A 40 8.18 2.78 15.58
N SER A 41 8.49 1.87 14.67
CA SER A 41 7.81 0.58 14.52
C SER A 41 7.86 -0.30 15.77
N SER A 42 8.80 -0.04 16.68
CA SER A 42 8.91 -0.75 17.98
C SER A 42 8.00 -0.18 19.07
N SER A 43 7.21 0.86 18.80
CA SER A 43 6.27 1.41 19.78
C SER A 43 5.14 0.43 20.11
N ASP A 44 4.66 0.45 21.36
CA ASP A 44 3.59 -0.44 21.83
C ASP A 44 2.36 -0.44 20.92
N TRP A 45 1.96 0.72 20.41
CA TRP A 45 0.85 0.84 19.48
C TRP A 45 1.12 0.05 18.19
N MET A 46 2.32 0.19 17.62
CA MET A 46 2.69 -0.51 16.37
C MET A 46 2.79 -2.02 16.58
N VAL A 47 3.35 -2.46 17.71
CA VAL A 47 3.46 -3.88 18.06
C VAL A 47 2.08 -4.50 18.23
N ARG A 48 1.17 -3.87 18.99
CA ARG A 48 -0.19 -4.37 19.14
C ARG A 48 -0.95 -4.43 17.83
N TRP A 49 -0.85 -3.40 16.98
CA TRP A 49 -1.53 -3.39 15.68
C TRP A 49 -0.94 -4.41 14.71
N LYS A 50 0.36 -4.68 14.78
CA LYS A 50 1.00 -5.75 14.01
C LYS A 50 0.38 -7.11 14.36
N GLU A 51 0.24 -7.41 15.66
CA GLU A 51 -0.37 -8.66 16.15
C GLU A 51 -1.84 -8.75 15.73
N MET A 52 -2.63 -7.70 15.99
CA MET A 52 -4.06 -7.66 15.65
C MET A 52 -4.32 -7.83 14.16
N LEU A 53 -3.53 -7.19 13.29
CA LEU A 53 -3.67 -7.35 11.84
C LEU A 53 -3.26 -8.74 11.37
N GLY A 54 -2.24 -9.32 12.00
CA GLY A 54 -1.79 -10.69 11.72
C GLY A 54 -2.90 -11.69 11.98
N GLU A 55 -3.54 -11.59 13.15
CA GLU A 55 -4.65 -12.45 13.56
C GLU A 55 -5.90 -12.22 12.71
N ALA A 56 -6.34 -10.97 12.58
CA ALA A 56 -7.62 -10.64 11.94
C ALA A 56 -7.65 -10.95 10.43
N LEU A 57 -6.50 -10.86 9.75
CA LEU A 57 -6.40 -11.09 8.31
C LEU A 57 -5.84 -12.47 7.98
N HIS A 58 -5.49 -13.28 8.99
CA HIS A 58 -4.68 -14.49 8.81
C HIS A 58 -3.46 -14.22 7.91
N ALA A 59 -2.77 -13.11 8.16
CA ALA A 59 -1.71 -12.63 7.30
C ALA A 59 -0.47 -13.54 7.39
N VAL A 60 0.23 -13.70 6.26
CA VAL A 60 1.52 -14.41 6.22
C VAL A 60 2.55 -13.66 7.06
N GLU A 61 2.63 -12.35 6.88
CA GLU A 61 3.49 -11.48 7.67
C GLU A 61 2.89 -10.06 7.73
N VAL A 62 3.04 -9.41 8.87
CA VAL A 62 2.84 -7.97 9.01
C VAL A 62 4.20 -7.32 9.20
N ILE A 63 4.70 -6.70 8.12
CA ILE A 63 6.00 -6.05 8.04
C ILE A 63 5.86 -4.63 8.59
N THR A 64 6.63 -4.32 9.62
CA THR A 64 6.82 -2.97 10.13
C THR A 64 8.27 -2.54 9.90
N PHE A 65 8.52 -1.25 9.77
CA PHE A 65 9.84 -0.70 9.50
C PHE A 65 9.97 0.70 10.10
N ASP A 66 11.19 1.18 10.28
CA ASP A 66 11.47 2.56 10.68
C ASP A 66 11.91 3.40 9.48
N TYR A 67 11.29 4.57 9.30
CA TYR A 67 11.77 5.56 8.35
C TYR A 67 13.16 6.09 8.75
N PRO A 68 14.01 6.49 7.78
CA PRO A 68 15.39 6.92 8.05
C PRO A 68 15.55 8.10 9.02
N TYR A 69 14.50 8.89 9.27
CA TYR A 69 14.57 10.01 10.22
C TYR A 69 14.36 9.59 11.69
N ILE A 70 13.89 8.36 11.93
CA ILE A 70 13.74 7.76 13.27
C ILE A 70 14.90 6.81 13.60
N SER A 71 15.62 6.29 12.60
CA SER A 71 16.74 5.37 12.82
C SER A 71 17.88 6.06 13.61
N GLY A 72 18.43 5.35 14.60
CA GLY A 72 19.55 5.83 15.42
C GLY A 72 19.20 6.65 16.66
N GLY A 73 17.94 6.61 17.14
CA GLY A 73 17.55 7.12 18.47
C GLY A 73 17.42 8.65 18.59
N LYS A 74 17.78 9.41 17.54
CA LYS A 74 17.59 10.87 17.49
C LYS A 74 16.34 11.21 16.66
N ARG A 75 15.24 11.52 17.35
CA ARG A 75 14.02 12.04 16.73
C ARG A 75 14.31 13.37 16.03
N LYS A 76 14.37 13.35 14.70
CA LYS A 76 14.32 14.57 13.87
C LYS A 76 12.87 14.85 13.48
N ALA A 77 12.57 16.11 13.19
CA ALA A 77 11.30 16.45 12.59
C ALA A 77 11.07 15.60 11.32
N PRO A 78 9.88 15.04 11.12
CA PRO A 78 9.60 14.23 9.96
C PRO A 78 9.87 15.05 8.69
N PRO A 79 10.62 14.50 7.72
CA PRO A 79 10.79 15.14 6.43
C PRO A 79 9.44 15.21 5.71
N LYS A 80 9.35 16.01 4.64
CA LYS A 80 8.15 16.02 3.82
C LYS A 80 7.85 14.61 3.28
N ALA A 81 6.56 14.29 3.13
CA ALA A 81 6.09 12.96 2.77
C ALA A 81 6.73 12.45 1.47
N GLU A 82 6.99 13.34 0.50
CA GLU A 82 7.59 12.98 -0.79
C GLU A 82 8.97 12.32 -0.64
N LYS A 83 9.72 12.68 0.41
CA LYS A 83 11.03 12.05 0.71
C LYS A 83 10.90 10.67 1.35
N LEU A 84 9.72 10.33 1.86
CA LEU A 84 9.43 9.03 2.46
C LEU A 84 8.89 8.03 1.43
N VAL A 85 8.28 8.51 0.34
CA VAL A 85 7.66 7.68 -0.70
C VAL A 85 8.66 6.71 -1.32
N GLU A 86 9.88 7.16 -1.63
CA GLU A 86 10.92 6.30 -2.22
C GLU A 86 11.29 5.14 -1.29
N PHE A 87 11.60 5.46 -0.03
CA PHE A 87 11.92 4.46 0.99
C PHE A 87 10.75 3.50 1.24
N HIS A 88 9.53 4.02 1.33
CA HIS A 88 8.32 3.20 1.51
C HIS A 88 8.15 2.25 0.32
N SER A 89 8.29 2.76 -0.91
CA SER A 89 8.17 1.98 -2.14
C SER A 89 9.19 0.85 -2.20
N ASP A 90 10.41 1.08 -1.72
CA ASP A 90 11.45 0.04 -1.64
C ASP A 90 11.08 -1.07 -0.65
N VAL A 91 10.51 -0.72 0.51
CA VAL A 91 10.01 -1.72 1.47
C VAL A 91 8.88 -2.54 0.85
N VAL A 92 7.95 -1.89 0.15
CA VAL A 92 6.84 -2.54 -0.56
C VAL A 92 7.34 -3.48 -1.65
N ARG A 93 8.33 -3.06 -2.46
CA ARG A 93 8.95 -3.91 -3.49
C ARG A 93 9.64 -5.13 -2.87
N LYS A 94 10.37 -4.96 -1.77
CA LYS A 94 11.02 -6.06 -1.05
C LYS A 94 9.99 -7.04 -0.48
N ALA A 95 8.89 -6.54 0.09
CA ALA A 95 7.80 -7.37 0.59
C ALA A 95 7.16 -8.20 -0.52
N ALA A 96 6.82 -7.57 -1.65
CA ALA A 96 6.24 -8.24 -2.81
C ALA A 96 7.18 -9.31 -3.40
N ALA A 97 8.49 -9.02 -3.46
CA ALA A 97 9.48 -9.98 -3.94
C ALA A 97 9.71 -11.15 -2.97
N LYS A 98 9.61 -10.91 -1.65
CA LYS A 98 9.74 -11.95 -0.62
C LYS A 98 8.53 -12.89 -0.60
N TYR A 99 7.34 -12.39 -0.95
CA TYR A 99 6.08 -13.12 -0.91
C TYR A 99 5.33 -13.09 -2.25
N PRO A 100 5.88 -13.71 -3.31
CA PRO A 100 5.23 -13.73 -4.61
C PRO A 100 3.87 -14.45 -4.54
N GLY A 101 2.85 -13.90 -5.20
CA GLY A 101 1.50 -14.50 -5.27
C GLY A 101 0.60 -14.23 -4.06
N HIS A 102 1.10 -13.55 -3.02
CA HIS A 102 0.29 -13.10 -1.89
C HIS A 102 -0.26 -11.68 -2.12
N PRO A 103 -1.52 -11.38 -1.76
CA PRO A 103 -2.06 -10.03 -1.82
C PRO A 103 -1.25 -9.12 -0.90
N LEU A 104 -0.95 -7.92 -1.38
CA LEU A 104 -0.21 -6.93 -0.61
C LEU A 104 -1.16 -5.85 -0.10
N ILE A 105 -1.20 -5.65 1.22
CA ILE A 105 -1.99 -4.62 1.88
C ILE A 105 -1.03 -3.56 2.41
N LEU A 106 -1.27 -2.30 2.05
CA LEU A 106 -0.55 -1.16 2.61
C LEU A 106 -1.41 -0.50 3.68
N ALA A 107 -0.84 -0.35 4.87
CA ALA A 107 -1.48 0.29 6.01
C ALA A 107 -0.50 1.27 6.65
N GLY A 108 -1.03 2.26 7.37
CA GLY A 108 -0.18 3.22 8.05
C GLY A 108 -0.90 4.02 9.11
N LYS A 109 -0.12 4.55 10.07
CA LYS A 109 -0.62 5.44 11.12
C LYS A 109 -0.34 6.90 10.76
N SER A 110 -1.41 7.69 10.58
CA SER A 110 -1.34 9.15 10.41
C SER A 110 -0.38 9.57 9.27
N MET A 111 0.81 10.09 9.57
CA MET A 111 1.83 10.37 8.56
C MET A 111 2.17 9.13 7.71
N GLY A 112 2.20 7.93 8.30
CA GLY A 112 2.52 6.70 7.59
C GLY A 112 1.43 6.23 6.62
N SER A 113 0.20 6.77 6.69
CA SER A 113 -0.87 6.47 5.72
C SER A 113 -1.00 7.48 4.58
N ARG A 114 -0.26 8.59 4.65
CA ARG A 114 -0.21 9.63 3.61
C ARG A 114 0.84 9.25 2.58
#